data_AF-A0A8J6BU30-F1
#
_entry.id   AF-A0A8J6BU30-F1
#
_cell.length_a   1.000
_cell.length_b   1.000
_cell.length_c   1.000
_cell.angle_alpha   90.00
_cell.angle_beta   90.00
_cell.angle_gamma   90.00
#
_symmetry.space_group_name_H-M   'P 1'
#
loop_
_entity.id
_entity.type
_entity.pdbx_description
1 polymer ?
#
loop_
_entity_poly.entity_id
_entity_poly.type
_entity_poly.pdbx_seq_one_letter_code
_entity_poly.pdbx_strand_id
1 'polypeptide(L)'
;MDKLIHYVNKDGRVHALYSTPSIYTDAKHASNASWPLKYDDYYPYADSTNAYWTGYFTSRPTFKRYVRMLSGYYLAARQLEFLVDRSSLGLFTSSLEDALGIAQHHDAVSGTAKQHTTDDYSKRLALGASQVEKGVNTALTCLTSSEGTCVSSATKFSQCQLLNISYCPSTEEDISAAKSLVIVVYNPLGWEHSDFIRVPVNDAHLVVKSSDGTSLESQLVEVDNMTGNLRKLYVKAYLGITTDKPPKYWLVLKLLCHPWAGILTSFQNLLGQDPREWGMSQPWFLQVRHNRSWTRAFEDVLFINIWTTQEDVQFFHRSES
;
A
#
# COMPACT_ATOMS: atom_id res chain seq x y z
N MET A 1 29.37 -9.36 -37.74
CA MET A 1 28.29 -9.24 -38.74
C MET A 1 28.73 -8.45 -39.97
N ASP A 2 29.63 -7.47 -39.85
CA ASP A 2 30.14 -6.64 -40.96
C ASP A 2 30.59 -7.42 -42.20
N LYS A 3 31.42 -8.45 -42.02
CA LYS A 3 31.89 -9.28 -43.15
C LYS A 3 30.73 -10.01 -43.84
N LEU A 4 29.76 -10.50 -43.07
CA LEU A 4 28.57 -11.16 -43.62
C LEU A 4 27.74 -10.15 -44.42
N ILE A 5 27.45 -8.98 -43.84
CA ILE A 5 26.75 -7.88 -44.52
C ILE A 5 27.47 -7.50 -45.82
N HIS A 6 28.79 -7.32 -45.77
CA HIS A 6 29.60 -6.96 -46.93
C HIS A 6 29.50 -8.01 -48.05
N TYR A 7 29.77 -9.28 -47.76
CA TYR A 7 29.79 -10.32 -48.78
C TYR A 7 28.39 -10.72 -49.27
N VAL A 8 27.36 -10.67 -48.41
CA VAL A 8 25.95 -10.87 -48.82
C VAL A 8 25.48 -9.76 -49.75
N ASN A 9 25.78 -8.50 -49.42
CA ASN A 9 25.42 -7.37 -50.28
C ASN A 9 26.23 -7.35 -51.58
N LYS A 10 27.48 -7.84 -51.55
CA LYS A 10 28.31 -8.03 -52.74
C LYS A 10 27.79 -9.15 -53.64
N ASP A 11 27.28 -10.23 -53.04
CA ASP A 11 26.63 -11.34 -53.75
C ASP A 11 25.30 -10.90 -54.40
N GLY A 12 24.52 -10.04 -53.73
CA GLY A 12 23.40 -9.29 -54.33
C GLY A 12 22.05 -10.01 -54.40
N ARG A 13 21.97 -11.30 -54.03
CA ARG A 13 20.68 -12.03 -53.99
C ARG A 13 19.74 -11.54 -52.89
N VAL A 14 20.30 -11.04 -51.80
CA VAL A 14 19.57 -10.42 -50.69
C VAL A 14 20.36 -9.21 -50.18
N HIS A 15 19.68 -8.31 -49.46
CA HIS A 15 20.30 -7.16 -48.82
C HIS A 15 20.25 -7.29 -47.30
N ALA A 16 21.41 -7.20 -46.65
CA ALA A 16 21.57 -7.22 -45.20
C ALA A 16 22.10 -5.88 -44.70
N LEU A 17 21.62 -5.45 -43.53
CA LEU A 17 22.09 -4.25 -42.85
C LEU A 17 22.01 -4.43 -41.33
N TYR A 18 22.78 -3.64 -40.59
CA TYR A 18 22.44 -3.38 -39.20
C TYR A 18 21.14 -2.59 -39.12
N SER A 19 20.30 -2.92 -38.15
CA SER A 19 18.99 -2.31 -38.03
C SER A 19 18.55 -2.23 -36.58
N THR A 20 17.41 -1.57 -36.36
CA THR A 20 16.70 -1.49 -35.09
C THR A 20 15.24 -1.93 -35.31
N PRO A 21 14.49 -2.29 -34.26
CA PRO A 21 13.07 -2.60 -34.39
C PRO A 21 12.25 -1.50 -35.08
N SER A 22 12.59 -0.22 -34.85
CA SER A 22 11.92 0.92 -35.49
C SER A 22 12.20 0.98 -36.99
N ILE A 23 13.48 0.89 -37.41
CA ILE A 23 13.85 0.90 -38.84
C ILE A 23 13.18 -0.25 -39.60
N TYR A 24 13.15 -1.45 -39.00
CA TYR A 24 12.41 -2.58 -39.58
C TYR A 24 10.92 -2.27 -39.72
N THR A 25 10.29 -1.73 -38.67
CA THR A 25 8.85 -1.41 -38.67
C THR A 25 8.51 -0.35 -39.72
N ASP A 26 9.33 0.69 -39.88
CA ASP A 26 9.15 1.72 -40.90
C ASP A 26 9.22 1.13 -42.32
N ALA A 27 10.18 0.24 -42.57
CA ALA A 27 10.28 -0.45 -43.86
C ALA A 27 9.08 -1.37 -44.13
N LYS A 28 8.53 -2.04 -43.09
CA LYS A 28 7.33 -2.87 -43.22
C LYS A 28 6.08 -2.02 -43.46
N HIS A 29 5.95 -0.88 -42.80
CA HIS A 29 4.85 0.06 -43.03
C HIS A 29 4.88 0.66 -44.44
N ALA A 30 6.08 0.99 -44.95
CA ALA A 30 6.26 1.49 -46.31
C ALA A 30 6.07 0.40 -47.39
N SER A 31 6.06 -0.88 -47.01
CA SER A 31 5.74 -1.95 -47.95
C SER A 31 4.25 -1.91 -48.29
N ASN A 32 3.90 -1.99 -49.57
CA ASN A 32 2.52 -2.02 -50.04
C ASN A 32 1.87 -3.40 -49.77
N ALA A 33 1.77 -3.77 -48.50
CA ALA A 33 1.27 -5.04 -48.02
C ALA A 33 0.05 -4.83 -47.12
N SER A 34 -0.90 -5.77 -47.19
CA SER A 34 -1.99 -5.86 -46.22
C SER A 34 -1.55 -6.74 -45.03
N TRP A 35 -2.01 -6.38 -43.83
CA TRP A 35 -1.72 -7.09 -42.60
C TRP A 35 -2.99 -7.76 -42.07
N PRO A 36 -2.92 -9.04 -41.64
CA PRO A 36 -4.05 -9.67 -40.98
C PRO A 36 -4.32 -9.00 -39.64
N LEU A 37 -5.60 -8.98 -39.25
CA LEU A 37 -6.02 -8.43 -37.96
C LEU A 37 -5.91 -9.49 -36.87
N LYS A 38 -5.38 -9.10 -35.71
CA LYS A 38 -5.36 -9.91 -34.49
C LYS A 38 -6.17 -9.21 -33.40
N TYR A 39 -7.16 -9.90 -32.84
CA TYR A 39 -7.94 -9.50 -31.67
C TYR A 39 -7.51 -10.29 -30.43
N ASP A 40 -7.98 -9.91 -29.24
CA ASP A 40 -7.70 -10.60 -27.97
C ASP A 40 -6.21 -10.65 -27.60
N ASP A 41 -5.78 -11.68 -26.86
CA ASP A 41 -4.44 -11.80 -26.28
C ASP A 41 -3.66 -13.02 -26.81
N TYR A 42 -2.50 -13.30 -26.20
CA TYR A 42 -1.64 -14.44 -26.50
C TYR A 42 -1.53 -15.39 -25.30
N TYR A 43 -2.56 -15.47 -24.46
CA TYR A 43 -2.61 -16.39 -23.33
C TYR A 43 -3.50 -17.62 -23.59
N PRO A 44 -3.18 -18.78 -22.97
CA PRO A 44 -1.92 -19.09 -22.30
C PRO A 44 -0.80 -19.41 -23.30
N TYR A 45 0.45 -19.10 -22.93
CA TYR A 45 1.63 -19.46 -23.71
C TYR A 45 2.03 -20.93 -23.47
N ALA A 46 2.42 -21.62 -24.53
CA ALA A 46 3.10 -22.91 -24.48
C ALA A 46 4.20 -22.95 -25.55
N ASP A 47 5.38 -23.45 -25.17
CA ASP A 47 6.53 -23.61 -26.06
C ASP A 47 6.71 -25.05 -26.56
N SER A 48 5.97 -26.00 -25.99
CA SER A 48 5.84 -27.39 -26.48
C SER A 48 4.51 -28.01 -26.06
N THR A 49 4.16 -29.18 -26.60
CA THR A 49 2.82 -29.81 -26.48
C THR A 49 2.28 -29.92 -25.05
N ASN A 50 3.15 -30.12 -24.05
CA ASN A 50 2.75 -30.30 -22.64
C ASN A 50 3.47 -29.31 -21.71
N ALA A 51 3.93 -28.17 -22.22
CA ALA A 51 4.63 -27.15 -21.45
C ALA A 51 3.86 -25.83 -21.51
N TYR A 52 2.69 -25.79 -20.87
CA TYR A 52 1.93 -24.55 -20.71
C TYR A 52 2.51 -23.74 -19.55
N TRP A 53 2.80 -22.47 -19.81
CA TRP A 53 3.41 -21.55 -18.86
C TRP A 53 2.34 -20.89 -18.00
N THR A 54 1.46 -21.67 -17.38
CA THR A 54 0.38 -21.15 -16.51
C THR A 54 0.77 -21.20 -15.03
N GLY A 55 1.82 -21.94 -14.65
CA GLY A 55 2.27 -22.02 -13.26
C GLY A 55 2.73 -20.68 -12.68
N TYR A 56 3.37 -19.83 -13.48
CA TYR A 56 3.86 -18.52 -13.00
C TYR A 56 2.73 -17.55 -12.66
N PHE A 57 1.48 -17.84 -13.05
CA PHE A 57 0.31 -17.08 -12.60
C PHE A 57 0.14 -17.15 -11.07
N THR A 58 0.62 -18.22 -10.43
CA THR A 58 0.51 -18.42 -8.97
C THR A 58 1.86 -18.45 -8.25
N SER A 59 2.96 -18.77 -8.94
CA SER A 59 4.30 -18.84 -8.33
C SER A 59 4.65 -17.62 -7.47
N ARG A 60 5.15 -17.88 -6.26
CA ARG A 60 5.51 -16.88 -5.24
C ARG A 60 4.36 -15.94 -4.87
N PRO A 61 3.21 -16.47 -4.40
CA PRO A 61 2.00 -15.69 -4.18
C PRO A 61 2.19 -14.57 -3.13
N THR A 62 3.01 -14.80 -2.10
CA THR A 62 3.35 -13.77 -1.10
C THR A 62 4.04 -12.56 -1.74
N PHE A 63 4.97 -12.79 -2.67
CA PHE A 63 5.64 -11.69 -3.38
C PHE A 63 4.68 -10.96 -4.32
N LYS A 64 3.80 -11.67 -5.05
CA LYS A 64 2.75 -11.04 -5.86
C LYS A 64 1.83 -10.14 -5.03
N ARG A 65 1.39 -10.63 -3.86
CA ARG A 65 0.60 -9.84 -2.90
C ARG A 65 1.37 -8.61 -2.42
N TYR A 66 2.66 -8.77 -2.10
CA TYR A 66 3.50 -7.67 -1.62
C TYR A 66 3.64 -6.56 -2.67
N VAL A 67 3.85 -6.92 -3.94
CA VAL A 67 3.85 -5.98 -5.07
C VAL A 67 2.51 -5.25 -5.20
N ARG A 68 1.37 -5.96 -5.12
CA ARG A 68 0.04 -5.33 -5.20
C ARG A 68 -0.21 -4.36 -4.04
N MET A 69 0.11 -4.78 -2.82
CA MET A 69 -0.06 -3.96 -1.61
C MET A 69 0.76 -2.67 -1.71
N LEU A 70 2.04 -2.78 -2.09
CA LEU A 70 2.92 -1.62 -2.24
C LEU A 70 2.56 -0.75 -3.44
N SER A 71 1.97 -1.31 -4.50
CA SER A 71 1.42 -0.53 -5.62
C SER A 71 0.26 0.37 -5.15
N GLY A 72 -0.67 -0.15 -4.34
CA GLY A 72 -1.74 0.64 -3.74
C GLY A 72 -1.21 1.70 -2.76
N TYR A 73 -0.23 1.32 -1.92
CA TYR A 73 0.43 2.26 -1.03
C TYR A 73 1.16 3.38 -1.77
N TYR A 74 1.88 3.06 -2.85
CA TYR A 74 2.57 4.03 -3.71
C TYR A 74 1.61 5.00 -4.39
N LEU A 75 0.40 4.55 -4.79
CA LEU A 75 -0.63 5.45 -5.31
C LEU A 75 -1.04 6.49 -4.27
N ALA A 76 -1.38 6.05 -3.05
CA ALA A 76 -1.76 6.94 -1.96
C ALA A 76 -0.62 7.90 -1.58
N ALA A 77 0.61 7.40 -1.52
CA ALA A 77 1.79 8.19 -1.22
C ALA A 77 2.02 9.31 -2.25
N ARG A 78 1.83 9.05 -3.55
CA ARG A 78 1.94 10.08 -4.59
C ARG A 78 0.84 11.14 -4.49
N GLN A 79 -0.38 10.74 -4.09
CA GLN A 79 -1.46 11.71 -3.85
C GLN A 79 -1.11 12.62 -2.67
N LEU A 80 -0.63 12.05 -1.56
CA LEU A 80 -0.19 12.82 -0.40
C LEU A 80 1.02 13.72 -0.72
N GLU A 81 1.98 13.23 -1.51
CA GLU A 81 3.11 14.02 -2.03
C GLU A 81 2.64 15.21 -2.86
N PHE A 82 1.62 15.02 -3.69
CA PHE A 82 1.02 16.10 -4.47
C PHE A 82 0.31 17.14 -3.58
N LEU A 83 -0.45 16.69 -2.58
CA LEU A 83 -1.26 17.57 -1.72
C LEU A 83 -0.43 18.51 -0.83
N VAL A 84 0.78 18.11 -0.44
CA VAL A 84 1.68 18.92 0.40
C VAL A 84 2.60 19.84 -0.40
N ASP A 85 2.41 19.91 -1.72
CA ASP A 85 3.28 20.59 -2.68
C ASP A 85 4.73 20.04 -2.70
N ARG A 86 5.18 19.62 -3.89
CA ARG A 86 6.51 19.04 -4.13
C ARG A 86 7.64 19.98 -3.75
N SER A 87 7.39 21.29 -3.72
CA SER A 87 8.40 22.30 -3.33
C SER A 87 8.76 22.24 -1.85
N SER A 88 7.86 21.75 -0.98
CA SER A 88 8.02 21.80 0.47
C SER A 88 8.77 20.59 1.04
N LEU A 89 8.56 19.39 0.48
CA LEU A 89 9.13 18.13 0.97
C LEU A 89 10.00 17.39 -0.06
N GLY A 90 10.06 17.88 -1.30
CA GLY A 90 10.73 17.19 -2.40
C GLY A 90 9.99 15.92 -2.83
N LEU A 91 10.59 15.19 -3.78
CA LEU A 91 10.08 13.88 -4.23
C LEU A 91 10.52 12.81 -3.23
N PHE A 92 9.59 12.31 -2.41
CA PHE A 92 9.87 11.24 -1.45
C PHE A 92 9.41 9.87 -1.95
N THR A 93 8.68 9.81 -3.06
CA THR A 93 8.12 8.58 -3.62
C THR A 93 9.06 7.79 -4.54
N SER A 94 10.15 8.41 -5.03
CA SER A 94 11.01 7.83 -6.08
C SER A 94 11.71 6.52 -5.70
N SER A 95 12.00 6.28 -4.41
CA SER A 95 12.67 5.03 -3.99
C SER A 95 11.77 3.80 -4.11
N LEU A 96 10.46 3.95 -3.86
CA LEU A 96 9.50 2.88 -4.08
C LEU A 96 9.12 2.76 -5.57
N GLU A 97 9.19 3.85 -6.33
CA GLU A 97 8.99 3.84 -7.79
C GLU A 97 9.99 2.92 -8.50
N ASP A 98 11.29 3.09 -8.22
CA ASP A 98 12.35 2.22 -8.78
C ASP A 98 12.12 0.75 -8.40
N ALA A 99 11.87 0.48 -7.12
CA ALA A 99 11.66 -0.87 -6.62
C ALA A 99 10.42 -1.54 -7.23
N LEU A 100 9.30 -0.82 -7.38
CA LEU A 100 8.10 -1.32 -8.04
C LEU A 100 8.31 -1.53 -9.54
N GLY A 101 9.06 -0.65 -10.20
CA GLY A 101 9.45 -0.78 -11.60
C GLY A 101 10.27 -2.05 -11.85
N ILE A 102 11.31 -2.29 -11.03
CA ILE A 102 12.10 -3.52 -11.06
C ILE A 102 11.22 -4.75 -10.77
N ALA A 103 10.27 -4.64 -9.83
CA ALA A 103 9.36 -5.74 -9.52
C ALA A 103 8.43 -6.12 -10.68
N GLN A 104 8.21 -5.25 -11.68
CA GLN A 104 7.47 -5.59 -12.89
C GLN A 104 8.29 -6.37 -13.94
N HIS A 105 9.60 -6.57 -13.72
CA HIS A 105 10.40 -7.45 -14.57
C HIS A 105 9.72 -8.82 -14.72
N HIS A 106 9.79 -9.41 -15.91
CA HIS A 106 9.06 -10.65 -16.24
C HIS A 106 9.56 -11.88 -15.47
N ASP A 107 10.66 -11.80 -14.72
CA ASP A 107 11.08 -12.81 -13.73
C ASP A 107 10.86 -12.42 -12.27
N ALA A 108 10.44 -11.18 -12.01
CA ALA A 108 10.18 -10.68 -10.68
C ALA A 108 8.75 -11.02 -10.24
N VAL A 109 7.75 -10.22 -10.59
CA VAL A 109 6.34 -10.46 -10.18
C VAL A 109 5.79 -11.78 -10.71
N SER A 110 6.33 -12.34 -11.80
CA SER A 110 5.98 -13.69 -12.28
C SER A 110 6.41 -14.79 -11.30
N GLY A 111 7.42 -14.53 -10.47
CA GLY A 111 7.98 -15.47 -9.52
C GLY A 111 8.90 -16.53 -10.12
N THR A 112 9.45 -16.31 -11.31
CA THR A 112 10.33 -17.25 -12.02
C THR A 112 11.83 -17.04 -11.75
N ALA A 113 12.23 -16.00 -11.02
CA ALA A 113 13.61 -15.82 -10.59
C ALA A 113 14.07 -16.82 -9.52
N LYS A 114 15.39 -16.96 -9.35
CA LYS A 114 16.02 -17.72 -8.25
C LYS A 114 15.67 -17.09 -6.90
N GLN A 115 15.73 -17.90 -5.84
CA GLN A 115 15.34 -17.48 -4.48
C GLN A 115 16.08 -16.22 -4.02
N HIS A 116 17.41 -16.18 -4.10
CA HIS A 116 18.18 -15.01 -3.66
C HIS A 116 17.86 -13.74 -4.45
N THR A 117 17.44 -13.86 -5.72
CA THR A 117 16.99 -12.73 -6.53
C THR A 117 15.61 -12.24 -6.07
N THR A 118 14.69 -13.16 -5.73
CA THR A 118 13.41 -12.80 -5.10
C THR A 118 13.61 -12.13 -3.74
N ASP A 119 14.58 -12.60 -2.96
CA ASP A 119 14.93 -11.98 -1.68
C ASP A 119 15.46 -10.55 -1.89
N ASP A 120 16.27 -10.32 -2.93
CA ASP A 120 16.72 -8.97 -3.33
C ASP A 120 15.55 -8.07 -3.79
N TYR A 121 14.60 -8.59 -4.59
CA TYR A 121 13.40 -7.84 -4.95
C TYR A 121 12.59 -7.43 -3.72
N SER A 122 12.40 -8.36 -2.77
CA SER A 122 11.67 -8.11 -1.52
C SER A 122 12.39 -7.08 -0.66
N LYS A 123 13.73 -7.14 -0.60
CA LYS A 123 14.58 -6.17 0.10
C LYS A 123 14.44 -4.77 -0.51
N ARG A 124 14.50 -4.63 -1.84
CA ARG A 124 14.32 -3.34 -2.52
C ARG A 124 12.97 -2.72 -2.23
N LEU A 125 11.90 -3.52 -2.34
CA LEU A 125 10.54 -3.10 -2.03
C LEU A 125 10.41 -2.64 -0.58
N ALA A 126 10.97 -3.39 0.38
CA ALA A 126 10.93 -3.01 1.80
C ALA A 126 11.69 -1.71 2.08
N LEU A 127 12.87 -1.52 1.48
CA LEU A 127 13.65 -0.30 1.62
C LEU A 127 12.93 0.91 1.00
N GLY A 128 12.37 0.76 -0.20
CA GLY A 128 11.57 1.80 -0.84
C GLY A 128 10.34 2.17 -0.01
N ALA A 129 9.59 1.17 0.46
CA ALA A 129 8.41 1.36 1.29
C ALA A 129 8.74 2.12 2.58
N SER A 130 9.82 1.74 3.29
CA SER A 130 10.24 2.41 4.53
C SER A 130 10.61 3.88 4.33
N GLN A 131 11.23 4.23 3.19
CA GLN A 131 11.54 5.62 2.88
C GLN A 131 10.27 6.43 2.57
N VAL A 132 9.36 5.86 1.78
CA VAL A 132 8.08 6.48 1.45
C VAL A 132 7.20 6.64 2.70
N GLU A 133 7.24 5.70 3.63
CA GLU A 133 6.53 5.78 4.92
C GLU A 133 6.90 7.04 5.71
N LYS A 134 8.20 7.38 5.76
CA LYS A 134 8.66 8.62 6.41
C LYS A 134 8.07 9.85 5.72
N GLY A 135 8.09 9.88 4.39
CA GLY A 135 7.52 10.98 3.61
C GLY A 135 6.00 11.11 3.81
N VAL A 136 5.28 9.99 3.83
CA VAL A 136 3.83 9.95 4.12
C VAL A 136 3.53 10.46 5.53
N ASN A 137 4.29 10.04 6.55
CA ASN A 137 4.09 10.50 7.92
C ASN A 137 4.31 12.02 8.05
N THR A 138 5.33 12.55 7.38
CA THR A 138 5.56 14.00 7.30
C THR A 138 4.44 14.71 6.55
N ALA A 139 4.01 14.17 5.41
CA ALA A 139 2.94 14.76 4.62
C ALA A 139 1.63 14.84 5.41
N LEU A 140 1.26 13.77 6.12
CA LEU A 140 0.10 13.73 7.01
C LEU A 140 0.23 14.72 8.16
N THR A 141 1.42 14.87 8.73
CA THR A 141 1.69 15.89 9.76
C THR A 141 1.44 17.29 9.21
N CYS A 142 1.85 17.58 7.97
CA CYS A 142 1.61 18.87 7.34
C CYS A 142 0.14 19.10 7.00
N LEU A 143 -0.57 18.08 6.49
CA LEU A 143 -2.00 18.18 6.15
C LEU A 143 -2.91 18.28 7.38
N THR A 144 -2.46 17.77 8.54
CA THR A 144 -3.22 17.82 9.80
C THR A 144 -2.78 18.96 10.73
N SER A 145 -1.72 19.69 10.38
CA SER A 145 -1.26 20.85 11.16
C SER A 145 -2.21 22.05 10.98
N SER A 146 -2.61 22.65 12.11
CA SER A 146 -3.44 23.85 12.15
C SER A 146 -2.70 25.14 11.79
N GLU A 147 -1.36 25.13 11.78
CA GLU A 147 -0.53 26.34 11.64
C GLU A 147 -0.16 26.68 10.18
N GLY A 148 -0.64 25.89 9.20
CA GLY A 148 -0.43 26.15 7.77
C GLY A 148 1.04 26.12 7.31
N THR A 149 1.98 25.81 8.21
CA THR A 149 3.40 25.68 7.94
C THR A 149 3.82 24.22 8.07
N CYS A 150 4.36 23.67 6.99
CA CYS A 150 4.91 22.32 6.94
C CYS A 150 6.32 22.34 7.58
N VAL A 151 6.38 22.53 8.90
CA VAL A 151 7.63 22.55 9.67
C VAL A 151 7.52 21.45 10.72
N SER A 152 8.03 20.26 10.45
CA SER A 152 8.08 19.19 11.45
C SER A 152 9.53 18.83 11.80
N SER A 153 9.91 18.95 13.07
CA SER A 153 11.07 18.24 13.61
C SER A 153 10.68 16.98 14.41
N ALA A 154 9.38 16.73 14.66
CA ALA A 154 8.90 15.52 15.34
C ALA A 154 7.81 14.82 14.52
N THR A 155 8.10 13.62 14.01
CA THR A 155 7.11 12.75 13.37
C THR A 155 6.08 12.28 14.40
N LYS A 156 4.81 12.65 14.20
CA LYS A 156 3.69 12.28 15.08
C LYS A 156 2.91 11.04 14.64
N PHE A 157 3.28 10.45 13.50
CA PHE A 157 2.56 9.35 12.89
C PHE A 157 3.40 8.08 12.86
N SER A 158 2.75 6.96 13.13
CA SER A 158 3.24 5.60 12.89
C SER A 158 2.31 4.87 11.92
N GLN A 159 2.83 3.82 11.28
CA GLN A 159 2.06 2.96 10.38
C GLN A 159 2.28 1.49 10.72
N CYS A 160 1.28 0.67 10.44
CA CYS A 160 1.33 -0.76 10.73
C CYS A 160 1.15 -1.58 9.45
N GLN A 161 2.28 -2.01 8.87
CA GLN A 161 2.32 -2.80 7.64
C GLN A 161 2.11 -4.31 7.87
N LEU A 162 2.02 -4.76 9.14
CA LEU A 162 1.95 -6.16 9.54
C LEU A 162 0.62 -6.52 10.23
N LEU A 163 -0.45 -5.80 9.89
CA LEU A 163 -1.81 -6.10 10.39
C LEU A 163 -2.29 -7.49 9.97
N ASN A 164 -1.78 -8.09 8.90
CA ASN A 164 -2.14 -9.46 8.53
C ASN A 164 -1.72 -10.53 9.56
N ILE A 165 -0.73 -10.22 10.41
CA ILE A 165 -0.23 -11.10 11.48
C ILE A 165 -0.43 -10.46 12.86
N SER A 166 -1.47 -9.63 12.99
CA SER A 166 -1.84 -8.92 14.22
C SER A 166 -0.73 -8.07 14.84
N TYR A 167 0.25 -7.56 14.07
CA TYR A 167 1.36 -6.78 14.61
C TYR A 167 1.25 -5.28 14.30
N CYS A 168 0.99 -4.50 15.36
CA CYS A 168 0.94 -3.04 15.33
C CYS A 168 1.28 -2.46 16.73
N PRO A 169 2.56 -2.17 17.01
CA PRO A 169 2.98 -1.70 18.34
C PRO A 169 2.17 -0.49 18.85
N SER A 170 1.90 0.49 17.98
CA SER A 170 1.21 1.73 18.36
C SER A 170 -0.24 1.55 18.79
N THR A 171 -0.90 0.41 18.48
CA THR A 171 -2.27 0.11 18.98
C THR A 171 -2.27 -0.89 20.13
N GLU A 172 -1.13 -1.52 20.40
CA GLU A 172 -0.97 -2.54 21.43
C GLU A 172 -0.49 -1.99 22.77
N GLU A 173 0.06 -0.77 22.78
CA GLU A 173 0.47 -0.07 24.00
C GLU A 173 -0.73 0.28 24.89
N ASP A 174 -0.50 0.26 26.21
CA ASP A 174 -1.55 0.56 27.20
C ASP A 174 -1.98 2.04 27.10
N ILE A 175 -3.24 2.25 26.70
CA ILE A 175 -3.84 3.58 26.66
C ILE A 175 -4.21 3.99 28.08
N SER A 176 -3.34 4.78 28.72
CA SER A 176 -3.63 5.38 30.03
C SER A 176 -4.90 6.23 30.01
N ALA A 177 -5.60 6.35 31.14
CA ALA A 177 -6.87 7.09 31.25
C ALA A 177 -6.79 8.58 30.87
N ALA A 178 -5.59 9.15 30.77
CA ALA A 178 -5.36 10.55 30.38
C ALA A 178 -4.98 10.71 28.89
N LYS A 179 -4.74 9.62 28.16
CA LYS A 179 -4.33 9.64 26.75
C LYS A 179 -5.38 8.98 25.86
N SER A 180 -5.41 9.39 24.60
CA SER A 180 -6.21 8.75 23.57
C SER A 180 -5.33 8.41 22.39
N LEU A 181 -5.47 7.20 21.85
CA LEU A 181 -4.86 6.86 20.57
C LEU A 181 -5.66 7.51 19.45
N VAL A 182 -5.00 8.17 18.50
CA VAL A 182 -5.66 8.72 17.31
C VAL A 182 -5.37 7.81 16.13
N ILE A 183 -6.40 7.49 15.33
CA ILE A 183 -6.25 6.76 14.08
C ILE A 183 -6.74 7.65 12.94
N VAL A 184 -5.87 7.86 11.98
CA VAL A 184 -6.16 8.56 10.72
C VAL A 184 -6.30 7.53 9.60
N VAL A 185 -7.45 7.53 8.95
CA VAL A 185 -7.75 6.64 7.83
C VAL A 185 -7.84 7.47 6.57
N TYR A 186 -7.04 7.13 5.55
CA TYR A 186 -7.03 7.86 4.29
C TYR A 186 -7.63 7.04 3.15
N ASN A 187 -8.53 7.67 2.40
CA ASN A 187 -9.15 7.09 1.22
C ASN A 187 -8.49 7.64 -0.06
N PRO A 188 -7.65 6.85 -0.76
CA PRO A 188 -7.03 7.28 -2.01
C PRO A 188 -7.98 7.24 -3.23
N LEU A 189 -9.23 6.80 -3.05
CA LEU A 189 -10.20 6.66 -4.14
C LEU A 189 -10.90 7.99 -4.43
N GLY A 190 -11.32 8.17 -5.69
CA GLY A 190 -12.10 9.34 -6.14
C GLY A 190 -13.59 9.31 -5.78
N TRP A 191 -14.01 8.36 -4.94
CA TRP A 191 -15.40 8.17 -4.51
C TRP A 191 -15.47 7.83 -3.02
N GLU A 192 -16.65 7.99 -2.43
CA GLU A 192 -16.90 7.57 -1.06
C GLU A 192 -16.76 6.06 -0.93
N HIS A 193 -16.11 5.61 0.14
CA HIS A 193 -15.90 4.20 0.40
C HIS A 193 -16.17 3.91 1.86
N SER A 194 -16.94 2.86 2.14
CA SER A 194 -17.18 2.41 3.50
C SER A 194 -16.64 1.01 3.70
N ASP A 195 -15.82 0.83 4.74
CA ASP A 195 -15.13 -0.41 5.01
C ASP A 195 -14.93 -0.65 6.50
N PHE A 196 -14.64 -1.90 6.85
CA PHE A 196 -14.22 -2.27 8.19
C PHE A 196 -12.72 -2.10 8.35
N ILE A 197 -12.31 -1.35 9.36
CA ILE A 197 -10.93 -1.36 9.83
C ILE A 197 -10.82 -2.30 11.02
N ARG A 198 -9.67 -2.96 11.12
CA ARG A 198 -9.37 -3.95 12.17
C ARG A 198 -7.97 -3.70 12.72
N VAL A 199 -7.88 -3.33 14.00
CA VAL A 199 -6.60 -3.03 14.67
C VAL A 199 -6.41 -3.90 15.92
N PRO A 200 -5.20 -4.40 16.18
CA PRO A 200 -4.95 -5.22 17.36
C PRO A 200 -4.84 -4.36 18.62
N VAL A 201 -5.54 -4.73 19.69
CA VAL A 201 -5.58 -4.00 20.97
C VAL A 201 -5.52 -4.96 22.15
N ASN A 202 -5.10 -4.44 23.31
CA ASN A 202 -5.04 -5.21 24.57
C ASN A 202 -6.15 -4.89 25.56
N ASP A 203 -6.79 -3.72 25.43
CA ASP A 203 -7.85 -3.26 26.31
C ASP A 203 -9.23 -3.66 25.78
N ALA A 204 -10.09 -4.17 26.69
CA ALA A 204 -11.46 -4.56 26.41
C ALA A 204 -12.48 -3.42 26.61
N HIS A 205 -12.06 -2.29 27.18
CA HIS A 205 -12.92 -1.17 27.58
C HIS A 205 -12.64 0.11 26.77
N LEU A 206 -12.44 -0.07 25.46
CA LEU A 206 -12.19 1.02 24.53
C LEU A 206 -13.51 1.60 24.01
N VAL A 207 -13.63 2.93 24.08
CA VAL A 207 -14.68 3.67 23.34
C VAL A 207 -14.06 4.33 22.13
N VAL A 208 -14.68 4.12 20.97
CA VAL A 208 -14.27 4.76 19.73
C VAL A 208 -15.11 6.00 19.49
N LYS A 209 -14.44 7.12 19.26
CA LYS A 209 -15.09 8.38 18.93
C LYS A 209 -14.65 8.88 17.56
N SER A 210 -15.61 9.37 16.81
CA SER A 210 -15.39 10.15 15.58
C SER A 210 -14.78 11.52 15.91
N SER A 211 -14.33 12.24 14.89
CA SER A 211 -13.71 13.57 15.02
C SER A 211 -14.64 14.62 15.63
N ASP A 212 -15.96 14.45 15.52
CA ASP A 212 -17.00 15.27 16.11
C ASP A 212 -17.34 14.89 17.57
N GLY A 213 -16.68 13.87 18.12
CA GLY A 213 -16.92 13.35 19.46
C GLY A 213 -18.05 12.33 19.54
N THR A 214 -18.72 12.03 18.42
CA THR A 214 -19.79 11.01 18.37
C THR A 214 -19.20 9.62 18.61
N SER A 215 -19.84 8.84 19.48
CA SER A 215 -19.41 7.45 19.72
C SER A 215 -19.76 6.59 18.52
N LEU A 216 -18.76 5.87 18.00
CA LEU A 216 -18.92 4.95 16.88
C LEU A 216 -19.16 3.55 17.40
N GLU A 217 -20.04 2.81 16.72
CA GLU A 217 -20.23 1.39 16.98
C GLU A 217 -18.93 0.63 16.65
N SER A 218 -18.49 -0.20 17.58
CA SER A 218 -17.30 -1.02 17.44
C SER A 218 -17.53 -2.39 18.06
N GLN A 219 -16.76 -3.37 17.59
CA GLN A 219 -16.79 -4.74 18.06
C GLN A 219 -15.38 -5.19 18.43
N LEU A 220 -15.25 -5.87 19.57
CA LEU A 220 -14.03 -6.58 19.92
C LEU A 220 -14.16 -8.05 19.50
N VAL A 221 -13.15 -8.55 18.80
CA VAL A 221 -13.06 -9.95 18.36
C VAL A 221 -11.77 -10.55 18.91
N GLU A 222 -11.82 -11.69 19.58
CA GLU A 222 -10.62 -12.34 20.08
C GLU A 222 -9.63 -12.68 18.96
N VAL A 223 -8.33 -12.52 19.24
CA VAL A 223 -7.28 -12.93 18.31
C VAL A 223 -7.16 -14.45 18.39
N ASP A 224 -7.34 -15.14 17.26
CA ASP A 224 -7.29 -16.59 17.20
C ASP A 224 -5.87 -17.14 17.33
N ASN A 225 -5.78 -18.42 17.74
CA ASN A 225 -4.50 -19.10 17.96
C ASN A 225 -3.64 -19.21 16.68
N MET A 226 -4.24 -19.32 15.49
CA MET A 226 -3.48 -19.41 14.24
C MET A 226 -2.79 -18.09 13.94
N THR A 227 -3.51 -16.98 14.07
CA THR A 227 -2.93 -15.62 13.95
C THR A 227 -1.84 -15.39 15.00
N GLY A 228 -2.04 -15.82 16.25
CA GLY A 228 -1.03 -15.73 17.31
C GLY A 228 0.26 -16.50 16.97
N ASN A 229 0.13 -17.71 16.40
CA ASN A 229 1.27 -18.50 15.95
C ASN A 229 2.00 -17.86 14.75
N LEU A 230 1.25 -17.34 13.78
CA LEU A 230 1.81 -16.61 12.64
C LEU A 230 2.59 -15.38 13.09
N ARG A 231 2.04 -14.59 14.01
CA ARG A 231 2.71 -13.44 14.61
C ARG A 231 4.05 -13.83 15.22
N LYS A 232 4.07 -14.84 16.09
CA LYS A 232 5.29 -15.31 16.77
C LYS A 232 6.40 -15.67 15.78
N LEU A 233 6.04 -16.35 14.68
CA LEU A 233 7.01 -16.77 13.66
C LEU A 233 7.47 -15.59 12.79
N TYR A 234 6.54 -14.85 12.21
CA TYR A 234 6.83 -13.87 11.16
C TYR A 234 7.33 -12.54 11.69
N VAL A 235 6.94 -12.11 12.89
CA VAL A 235 7.55 -10.93 13.53
C VAL A 235 9.04 -11.16 13.76
N LYS A 236 9.42 -12.35 14.25
CA LYS A 236 10.84 -12.72 14.41
C LYS A 236 11.56 -12.78 13.06
N ALA A 237 10.92 -13.35 12.03
CA ALA A 237 11.51 -13.46 10.70
C ALA A 237 11.74 -12.10 10.03
N TYR A 238 10.80 -11.16 10.16
CA TYR A 238 10.86 -9.86 9.49
C TYR A 238 11.65 -8.82 10.27
N LEU A 239 11.51 -8.79 11.60
CA LEU A 239 12.02 -7.72 12.45
C LEU A 239 13.15 -8.17 13.38
N GLY A 240 13.42 -9.48 13.49
CA GLY A 240 14.46 -10.02 14.38
C GLY A 240 14.09 -9.99 15.87
N ILE A 241 12.89 -9.54 16.23
CA ILE A 241 12.41 -9.43 17.61
C ILE A 241 11.44 -10.56 17.98
N THR A 242 11.43 -10.95 19.26
CA THR A 242 10.47 -11.92 19.81
C THR A 242 9.30 -11.20 20.45
N THR A 243 8.08 -11.59 20.10
CA THR A 243 6.86 -11.10 20.76
C THR A 243 6.26 -12.25 21.56
N ASP A 244 6.30 -12.14 22.88
CA ASP A 244 5.88 -13.24 23.77
C ASP A 244 4.39 -13.22 24.10
N LYS A 245 3.70 -12.11 23.80
CA LYS A 245 2.26 -11.96 24.01
C LYS A 245 1.61 -11.37 22.76
N PRO A 246 0.76 -12.14 22.05
CA PRO A 246 -0.09 -11.55 21.02
C PRO A 246 -1.09 -10.59 21.67
N PRO A 247 -1.60 -9.60 20.92
CA PRO A 247 -2.75 -8.81 21.34
C PRO A 247 -3.92 -9.72 21.71
N LYS A 248 -4.76 -9.29 22.65
CA LYS A 248 -5.93 -10.08 23.07
C LYS A 248 -7.07 -9.98 22.07
N TYR A 249 -7.30 -8.78 21.54
CA TYR A 249 -8.45 -8.48 20.73
C TYR A 249 -8.09 -7.76 19.44
N TRP A 250 -9.01 -7.87 18.50
CA TRP A 250 -9.15 -7.03 17.35
C TRP A 250 -10.28 -6.05 17.60
N LEU A 251 -9.98 -4.77 17.55
CA LEU A 251 -11.00 -3.74 17.50
C LEU A 251 -11.41 -3.53 16.05
N VAL A 252 -12.67 -3.87 15.77
CA VAL A 252 -13.30 -3.80 14.46
C VAL A 252 -14.32 -2.69 14.48
N LEU A 253 -14.26 -1.80 13.50
CA LEU A 253 -15.28 -0.76 13.31
C LEU A 253 -15.44 -0.43 11.84
N LYS A 254 -16.65 -0.03 11.47
CA LYS A 254 -16.97 0.42 10.12
C LYS A 254 -16.78 1.93 10.03
N LEU A 255 -16.06 2.37 9.00
CA LEU A 255 -15.86 3.78 8.70
C LEU A 255 -16.43 4.10 7.31
N LEU A 256 -16.88 5.34 7.12
CA LEU A 256 -17.28 5.89 5.82
C LEU A 256 -16.29 6.99 5.47
N CYS A 257 -15.42 6.78 4.48
CA CYS A 257 -14.37 7.72 4.09
C CYS A 257 -14.70 8.46 2.79
N HIS A 258 -14.64 9.79 2.82
CA HIS A 258 -14.85 10.64 1.65
C HIS A 258 -13.68 10.58 0.64
N PRO A 259 -13.89 10.96 -0.63
CA PRO A 259 -12.86 10.95 -1.66
C PRO A 259 -11.67 11.82 -1.28
N TRP A 260 -10.46 11.28 -1.41
CA TRP A 260 -9.19 11.99 -1.18
C TRP A 260 -9.10 12.65 0.20
N ALA A 261 -9.90 12.19 1.15
CA ALA A 261 -10.00 12.75 2.50
C ALA A 261 -9.47 11.74 3.54
N GLY A 262 -8.88 12.29 4.59
CA GLY A 262 -8.56 11.56 5.81
C GLY A 262 -9.68 11.69 6.84
N ILE A 263 -10.04 10.61 7.52
CA ILE A 263 -10.90 10.62 8.70
C ILE A 263 -10.05 10.43 9.93
N LEU A 264 -10.29 11.24 10.96
CA LEU A 264 -9.64 11.16 12.25
C LEU A 264 -10.61 10.53 13.27
N THR A 265 -10.20 9.45 13.90
CA THR A 265 -10.93 8.79 14.99
C THR A 265 -10.04 8.68 16.22
N SER A 266 -10.61 8.63 17.41
CA SER A 266 -9.85 8.50 18.67
C SER A 266 -10.40 7.41 19.57
N PHE A 267 -9.51 6.77 20.34
CA PHE A 267 -9.82 5.70 21.29
C PHE A 267 -9.54 6.19 22.71
N GLN A 268 -10.48 5.98 23.63
CA GLN A 268 -10.33 6.37 25.03
C GLN A 268 -10.63 5.20 25.96
N ASN A 269 -9.88 5.11 27.06
CA ASN A 269 -10.11 4.16 28.15
C ASN A 269 -11.05 4.79 29.20
N LEU A 270 -12.10 4.07 29.61
CA LEU A 270 -13.12 4.56 30.54
C LEU A 270 -12.87 4.27 32.03
N LEU A 271 -11.81 3.55 32.39
CA LEU A 271 -11.56 3.20 33.79
C LEU A 271 -11.15 4.45 34.60
N GLY A 272 -12.13 5.09 35.25
CA GLY A 272 -11.93 6.11 36.30
C GLY A 272 -12.46 7.54 36.04
N GLN A 273 -13.36 7.78 35.07
CA GLN A 273 -13.88 9.14 34.79
C GLN A 273 -15.34 9.37 35.25
N ASP A 274 -15.59 10.50 35.92
CA ASP A 274 -16.91 11.02 36.35
C ASP A 274 -17.72 11.52 35.11
N PRO A 275 -19.01 11.15 34.91
CA PRO A 275 -19.78 11.45 33.71
C PRO A 275 -20.10 12.93 33.40
N ARG A 276 -19.56 13.91 34.12
CA ARG A 276 -20.07 15.30 34.14
C ARG A 276 -19.19 16.38 33.53
N GLU A 277 -18.15 16.05 32.78
CA GLU A 277 -17.29 17.08 32.15
C GLU A 277 -17.08 16.87 30.65
N TRP A 278 -18.10 17.11 29.82
CA TRP A 278 -17.85 17.40 28.40
C TRP A 278 -18.83 18.45 27.85
N GLY A 279 -18.34 19.69 27.73
CA GLY A 279 -18.94 20.75 26.93
C GLY A 279 -18.52 20.62 25.46
N MET A 280 -19.52 20.69 24.58
CA MET A 280 -19.41 20.53 23.12
C MET A 280 -18.73 21.72 22.41
N SER A 281 -17.98 21.47 21.32
CA SER A 281 -18.12 22.26 20.06
C SER A 281 -17.41 21.64 18.84
N GLN A 282 -18.20 21.46 17.78
CA GLN A 282 -17.93 21.51 16.32
C GLN A 282 -17.11 20.37 15.62
N PRO A 283 -17.57 19.89 14.44
CA PRO A 283 -16.99 18.74 13.71
C PRO A 283 -15.73 19.09 12.91
N TRP A 284 -14.78 18.15 12.84
CA TRP A 284 -13.57 18.27 12.01
C TRP A 284 -13.66 17.36 10.79
N PHE A 285 -13.66 17.97 9.61
CA PHE A 285 -13.51 17.32 8.31
C PHE A 285 -12.17 17.77 7.73
N LEU A 286 -11.37 16.84 7.19
CA LEU A 286 -10.24 17.22 6.34
C LEU A 286 -10.80 17.66 4.96
N GLN A 287 -11.45 18.81 4.94
CA GLN A 287 -11.87 19.50 3.72
C GLN A 287 -10.81 20.57 3.45
N VAL A 288 -10.07 20.43 2.35
CA VAL A 288 -9.10 21.45 1.92
C VAL A 288 -9.86 22.73 1.57
N ARG A 289 -10.03 23.61 2.56
CA ARG A 289 -10.37 25.02 2.39
C ARG A 289 -9.59 25.87 3.38
N HIS A 290 -9.01 26.95 2.85
CA HIS A 290 -8.26 27.97 3.55
C HIS A 290 -9.00 28.52 4.78
N ASN A 291 -8.22 28.74 5.85
CA ASN A 291 -8.53 29.48 7.08
C ASN A 291 -9.46 28.82 8.11
N ARG A 292 -8.89 28.29 9.19
CA ARG A 292 -8.80 28.95 10.51
C ARG A 292 -8.03 28.07 11.51
N SER A 293 -7.40 28.72 12.48
CA SER A 293 -6.56 28.20 13.58
C SER A 293 -7.24 27.10 14.40
N TRP A 294 -6.46 26.31 15.17
CA TRP A 294 -6.59 26.02 16.62
C TRP A 294 -5.88 24.71 17.04
N THR A 295 -5.44 24.68 18.30
CA THR A 295 -4.45 23.80 18.95
C THR A 295 -5.07 22.72 19.86
N ARG A 296 -4.52 21.49 19.84
CA ARG A 296 -4.29 20.61 21.01
C ARG A 296 -3.32 19.47 20.65
N ALA A 297 -2.42 19.15 21.57
CA ALA A 297 -1.35 18.17 21.39
C ALA A 297 -1.92 16.73 21.38
N PHE A 298 -1.69 16.01 20.28
CA PHE A 298 -1.92 14.57 20.18
C PHE A 298 -0.55 13.92 19.97
N GLU A 299 -0.20 12.93 20.79
CA GLU A 299 1.14 12.35 20.83
C GLU A 299 1.31 11.08 19.99
N ASP A 300 0.24 10.36 19.61
CA ASP A 300 0.39 9.13 18.80
C ASP A 300 -0.75 8.98 17.78
N VAL A 301 -0.40 8.93 16.48
CA VAL A 301 -1.37 8.81 15.38
C VAL A 301 -1.05 7.64 14.45
N LEU A 302 -1.95 6.65 14.32
CA LEU A 302 -1.79 5.54 13.37
C LEU A 302 -2.41 5.90 12.01
N PHE A 303 -1.69 5.70 10.91
CA PHE A 303 -2.26 5.76 9.57
C PHE A 303 -2.61 4.36 9.03
N ILE A 304 -3.84 4.21 8.57
CA ILE A 304 -4.33 3.01 7.87
C ILE A 304 -4.69 3.38 6.44
N ASN A 305 -4.02 2.74 5.49
CA ASN A 305 -4.40 2.80 4.08
C ASN A 305 -5.44 1.71 3.81
N ILE A 306 -6.62 2.10 3.34
CA ILE A 306 -7.77 1.21 3.11
C ILE A 306 -7.47 0.09 2.09
N TRP A 307 -6.41 0.21 1.26
CA TRP A 307 -6.02 -0.88 0.35
C TRP A 307 -5.29 -2.06 1.02
N THR A 308 -4.95 -1.99 2.31
CA THR A 308 -4.33 -3.12 3.03
C THR A 308 -5.34 -4.08 3.65
N THR A 309 -6.64 -3.75 3.67
CA THR A 309 -7.65 -4.47 4.46
C THR A 309 -8.61 -5.38 3.70
N GLN A 310 -8.65 -5.39 2.36
CA GLN A 310 -9.58 -6.28 1.64
C GLN A 310 -8.94 -7.08 0.50
N GLU A 311 -8.87 -8.38 0.75
CA GLU A 311 -8.77 -9.45 -0.25
C GLU A 311 -10.16 -9.63 -0.87
N ASP A 312 -10.25 -9.58 -2.20
CA ASP A 312 -11.22 -10.36 -2.96
C ASP A 312 -10.58 -10.69 -4.32
N VAL A 313 -9.86 -11.81 -4.36
CA VAL A 313 -9.52 -12.45 -5.64
C VAL A 313 -10.79 -13.13 -6.12
N GLN A 314 -11.62 -12.40 -6.88
CA GLN A 314 -12.68 -13.03 -7.64
C GLN A 314 -12.03 -13.95 -8.69
N PHE A 315 -12.09 -15.26 -8.43
CA PHE A 315 -11.90 -16.24 -9.49
C PHE A 315 -13.08 -16.10 -10.45
N PHE A 316 -12.81 -15.70 -11.69
CA PHE A 316 -13.77 -15.80 -12.78
C PHE A 316 -14.13 -17.28 -12.95
N HIS A 317 -15.32 -17.67 -12.52
CA HIS A 317 -15.94 -18.91 -12.96
C HIS A 317 -16.21 -18.79 -14.46
N ARG A 318 -15.47 -19.55 -15.26
CA ARG A 318 -15.77 -19.74 -16.68
C ARG A 318 -17.05 -20.59 -16.76
N SER A 319 -18.12 -20.04 -17.32
CA SER A 319 -19.28 -20.82 -17.75
C SER A 319 -18.84 -21.75 -18.87
N GLU A 320 -18.94 -23.06 -18.65
CA GLU A 320 -18.84 -24.04 -19.72
C GLU A 320 -20.10 -23.93 -20.60
N SER A 321 -19.88 -23.78 -21.90
CA SER A 321 -20.85 -24.04 -22.97
C SER A 321 -20.24 -25.06 -23.92
#